data_AF-A0A9J7MSW7-F1
#
_entry.id   AF-A0A9J7MSW7-F1
#
_cell.length_a   1.000
_cell.length_b   1.000
_cell.length_c   1.000
_cell.angle_alpha   90.00
_cell.angle_beta   90.00
_cell.angle_gamma   90.00
#
_symmetry.space_group_name_H-M   'P 1'
#
loop_
_entity.id
_entity.type
_entity.pdbx_description
1 polymer ?
#
loop_
_entity_poly.entity_id
_entity_poly.type
_entity_poly.pdbx_seq_one_letter_code
_entity_poly.pdbx_strand_id
1 'polypeptide(L)'
;MLCAKIMEHLPKWCKSKTQKCPVMMWPDYLSEVKELDRFVTEDFLKKSSRFLHHLAEILFITPATSDPIIVLKPNWLGTDVFGRVMAPDFFENHLNRTSDDYVTREELQRVFHDVADVDLVITLLQEFQLCHTFDEETYIIPGLLTQTMPDEVWQPPAEPKVVYFGKQVQCTDSTDMFSSAFFPQVQTCLMRELENRPSLWRDGATCAGKNVEGLIKLSPDSRAVNICVRSVQGDKVQCGKMLQQLENIIADVLYECSPGTGTVENILSARALREHREEFYSYGKEEISKATAESGTVVHPVLQFTEQINDLLCSEDGDPDTEDTKASQPSPWEVDTREQDIMPSQLTDEPQDRERLATRTFPKLVQARARQDTEETKVFQAVQSADDAWEQGTTMPPQLADALQDREDQATRNSPELVQDSVETKVFKPVQTEVDLLSTDMLMATLSIDEPQDMEDPLVKNRSQLVMALRNVEPILDHLQESDILTMEECDVIRAKSTPQDRTRAMLAILDTKGEYANQTFQAVLRKVDPLAADMLMGTDQTEDREDHLHRRRSKLVHAIRDVEPLLDHLQTRDVLSTEDCDIIRSKPTPQERARALLDTVRVKGANARQVLKAVLGEVYPDALEVMA
;
A
#
# COMPACT_ATOMS: atom_id res chain seq x y z
N MET A 1 25.85 -26.68 19.25
CA MET A 1 25.45 -26.89 20.67
C MET A 1 24.43 -25.86 21.18
N LEU A 2 24.71 -24.56 21.26
CA LEU A 2 23.79 -23.58 21.88
C LEU A 2 22.38 -23.61 21.26
N CYS A 3 22.26 -23.63 19.93
CA CYS A 3 20.97 -23.69 19.23
C CYS A 3 20.09 -24.87 19.69
N ALA A 4 20.69 -26.04 19.98
CA ALA A 4 19.96 -27.21 20.48
C ALA A 4 19.40 -27.01 21.90
N LYS A 5 20.18 -26.41 22.81
CA LYS A 5 19.68 -26.00 24.15
C LYS A 5 18.50 -25.04 24.05
N ILE A 6 18.57 -24.09 23.10
CA ILE A 6 17.51 -23.10 22.85
C ILE A 6 16.23 -23.83 22.37
N MET A 7 16.33 -24.69 21.35
CA MET A 7 15.19 -25.47 20.84
C MET A 7 14.54 -26.36 21.90
N GLU A 8 15.32 -27.05 22.74
CA GLU A 8 14.82 -27.85 23.87
C GLU A 8 14.00 -27.01 24.87
N HIS A 9 14.32 -25.71 24.99
CA HIS A 9 13.68 -24.79 25.93
C HIS A 9 12.53 -23.96 25.34
N LEU A 10 12.39 -23.83 24.01
CA LEU A 10 11.26 -23.11 23.37
C LEU A 10 9.89 -23.56 23.92
N PRO A 11 9.58 -24.87 24.07
CA PRO A 11 8.28 -25.32 24.58
C PRO A 11 8.03 -24.99 26.06
N LYS A 12 9.08 -24.74 26.84
CA LYS A 12 9.00 -24.26 28.22
C LYS A 12 8.66 -22.77 28.23
N TRP A 13 9.44 -21.95 27.52
CA TRP A 13 9.26 -20.50 27.45
C TRP A 13 7.87 -20.11 26.93
N CYS A 14 7.42 -20.73 25.84
CA CYS A 14 6.06 -20.56 25.30
C CYS A 14 4.95 -20.81 26.34
N LYS A 15 5.15 -21.76 27.27
CA LYS A 15 4.16 -22.09 28.31
C LYS A 15 4.26 -21.21 29.55
N SER A 16 5.47 -20.80 29.96
CA SER A 16 5.70 -20.17 31.27
C SER A 16 6.03 -18.68 31.25
N LYS A 17 6.27 -18.09 30.08
CA LYS A 17 6.70 -16.68 29.95
C LYS A 17 5.76 -15.85 29.05
N THR A 18 5.27 -16.45 27.97
CA THR A 18 4.65 -15.72 26.85
C THR A 18 3.19 -16.14 26.54
N GLN A 19 2.81 -17.36 26.93
CA GLN A 19 1.43 -17.89 26.97
C GLN A 19 0.64 -17.79 25.65
N LYS A 20 -0.03 -16.66 25.39
CA LYS A 20 -0.86 -16.42 24.19
C LYS A 20 -0.10 -15.75 23.05
N CYS A 21 0.84 -14.87 23.39
CA CYS A 21 1.67 -14.11 22.45
C CYS A 21 3.09 -14.66 22.55
N PRO A 22 3.49 -15.70 21.79
CA PRO A 22 4.77 -16.42 21.90
C PRO A 22 5.94 -15.59 21.34
N VAL A 23 6.12 -14.39 21.88
CA VAL A 23 7.12 -13.39 21.48
C VAL A 23 7.90 -12.95 22.72
N MET A 24 9.21 -12.77 22.58
CA MET A 24 10.07 -12.15 23.58
C MET A 24 10.80 -10.95 22.98
N MET A 25 11.01 -9.90 23.78
CA MET A 25 11.94 -8.83 23.42
C MET A 25 13.38 -9.30 23.67
N TRP A 26 14.34 -8.70 22.95
CA TRP A 26 15.76 -9.06 23.05
C TRP A 26 16.32 -9.14 24.49
N PRO A 27 16.00 -8.21 25.42
CA PRO A 27 16.55 -8.27 26.78
C PRO A 27 16.09 -9.52 27.56
N ASP A 28 14.81 -9.90 27.43
CA ASP A 28 14.25 -11.07 28.10
C ASP A 28 14.84 -12.37 27.55
N TYR A 29 14.88 -12.50 26.22
CA TYR A 29 15.47 -13.66 25.55
C TYR A 29 16.96 -13.81 25.87
N LEU A 30 17.72 -12.70 25.88
CA LEU A 30 19.12 -12.68 26.31
C LEU A 30 19.28 -13.09 27.78
N SER A 31 18.32 -12.76 28.66
CA SER A 31 18.32 -13.19 30.06
C SER A 31 18.04 -14.70 30.18
N GLU A 32 17.00 -15.22 29.52
CA GLU A 32 16.67 -16.65 29.54
C GLU A 32 17.82 -17.51 28.99
N VAL A 33 18.47 -17.10 27.90
CA VAL A 33 19.59 -17.87 27.34
C VAL A 33 20.85 -17.80 28.23
N LYS A 34 21.04 -16.72 28.99
CA LYS A 34 22.09 -16.63 30.03
C LYS A 34 21.86 -17.57 31.23
N GLU A 35 20.63 -18.05 31.45
CA GLU A 35 20.38 -19.16 32.40
C GLU A 35 20.84 -20.51 31.82
N LEU A 36 20.78 -20.70 30.49
CA LEU A 36 21.20 -21.94 29.80
C LEU A 36 22.72 -22.00 29.56
N ASP A 37 23.34 -20.83 29.38
CA ASP A 37 24.76 -20.67 29.18
C ASP A 37 25.25 -19.29 29.67
N ARG A 38 25.77 -19.24 30.91
CA ARG A 38 26.21 -18.00 31.55
C ARG A 38 27.34 -17.28 30.81
N PHE A 39 28.06 -17.97 29.93
CA PHE A 39 29.19 -17.42 29.17
C PHE A 39 28.81 -17.00 27.74
N VAL A 40 27.53 -17.07 27.36
CA VAL A 40 27.06 -16.63 26.05
C VAL A 40 27.35 -15.14 25.82
N THR A 41 28.07 -14.83 24.74
CA THR A 41 28.25 -13.46 24.28
C THR A 41 27.07 -13.04 23.41
N GLU A 42 26.73 -11.76 23.42
CA GLU A 42 25.55 -11.27 22.71
C GLU A 42 25.67 -11.41 21.18
N ASP A 43 26.87 -11.21 20.63
CA ASP A 43 27.18 -11.47 19.21
C ASP A 43 26.99 -12.95 18.84
N PHE A 44 27.46 -13.88 19.69
CA PHE A 44 27.27 -15.32 19.46
C PHE A 44 25.80 -15.72 19.57
N LEU A 45 25.02 -15.09 20.47
CA LEU A 45 23.57 -15.30 20.52
C LEU A 45 22.88 -14.74 19.26
N LYS A 46 23.22 -13.53 18.80
CA LYS A 46 22.67 -12.95 17.56
C LYS A 46 22.93 -13.84 16.35
N LYS A 47 24.13 -14.42 16.22
CA LYS A 47 24.47 -15.41 15.19
C LYS A 47 23.68 -16.71 15.35
N SER A 48 23.60 -17.25 16.57
CA SER A 48 22.82 -18.46 16.88
C SER A 48 21.31 -18.31 16.60
N SER A 49 20.75 -17.13 16.87
CA SER A 49 19.34 -16.82 16.63
C SER A 49 19.03 -16.57 15.15
N ARG A 50 19.97 -15.99 14.37
CA ARG A 50 19.86 -15.93 12.90
C ARG A 50 19.88 -17.32 12.28
N PHE A 51 20.75 -18.21 12.73
CA PHE A 51 20.76 -19.61 12.28
C PHE A 51 19.43 -20.31 12.56
N LEU A 52 18.87 -20.16 13.78
CA LEU A 52 17.54 -20.70 14.11
C LEU A 52 16.39 -20.02 13.33
N HIS A 53 16.57 -18.78 12.90
CA HIS A 53 15.64 -18.07 12.03
C HIS A 53 15.67 -18.58 10.58
N HIS A 54 16.86 -18.86 10.02
CA HIS A 54 17.00 -19.49 8.71
C HIS A 54 16.41 -20.92 8.68
N LEU A 55 16.37 -21.61 9.83
CA LEU A 55 15.68 -22.90 10.00
C LEU A 55 14.17 -22.77 10.34
N ALA A 56 13.65 -21.56 10.50
CA ALA A 56 12.27 -21.28 10.94
C ALA A 56 11.84 -21.97 12.26
N GLU A 57 12.80 -22.18 13.18
CA GLU A 57 12.55 -22.62 14.56
C GLU A 57 12.08 -21.46 15.45
N ILE A 58 12.62 -20.26 15.19
CA ILE A 58 12.17 -18.97 15.72
C ILE A 58 12.13 -17.95 14.56
N LEU A 59 11.62 -16.74 14.80
CA LEU A 59 11.92 -15.59 13.93
C LEU A 59 12.75 -14.57 14.71
N PHE A 60 13.86 -14.12 14.11
CA PHE A 60 14.75 -13.10 14.66
C PHE A 60 14.58 -11.82 13.84
N ILE A 61 13.71 -10.93 14.32
CA ILE A 61 13.29 -9.71 13.62
C ILE A 61 14.09 -8.54 14.22
N THR A 62 14.54 -7.60 13.39
CA THR A 62 15.39 -6.47 13.83
C THR A 62 14.87 -5.13 13.32
N PRO A 63 13.89 -4.53 14.01
CA PRO A 63 13.32 -3.27 13.59
C PRO A 63 14.34 -2.13 13.57
N ALA A 64 14.12 -1.17 12.67
CA ALA A 64 15.05 -0.05 12.48
C ALA A 64 15.18 0.89 13.71
N THR A 65 14.19 0.86 14.62
CA THR A 65 14.04 1.81 15.73
C THR A 65 13.99 1.19 17.12
N SER A 66 14.00 -0.15 17.25
CA SER A 66 13.84 -0.85 18.54
C SER A 66 14.86 -1.98 18.75
N ASP A 67 14.85 -2.56 19.95
CA ASP A 67 15.51 -3.84 20.20
C ASP A 67 14.90 -4.97 19.32
N PRO A 68 15.67 -6.03 18.99
CA PRO A 68 15.18 -7.18 18.26
C PRO A 68 13.97 -7.87 18.90
N ILE A 69 13.10 -8.41 18.05
CA ILE A 69 11.87 -9.14 18.43
C ILE A 69 12.05 -10.62 18.09
N ILE A 70 11.77 -11.49 19.07
CA ILE A 70 11.97 -12.94 18.97
C ILE A 70 10.63 -13.66 18.98
N VAL A 71 10.16 -14.13 17.82
CA VAL A 71 8.95 -14.97 17.75
C VAL A 71 9.34 -16.42 18.02
N LEU A 72 8.98 -16.94 19.20
CA LEU A 72 9.34 -18.28 19.69
C LEU A 72 8.54 -19.42 19.03
N LYS A 73 7.50 -19.10 18.27
CA LYS A 73 6.64 -20.06 17.57
C LYS A 73 6.22 -19.47 16.21
N PRO A 74 7.00 -19.63 15.13
CA PRO A 74 6.76 -18.94 13.86
C PRO A 74 5.36 -19.15 13.26
N ASN A 75 4.77 -20.34 13.44
CA ASN A 75 3.40 -20.63 13.00
C ASN A 75 2.33 -19.71 13.61
N TRP A 76 2.54 -19.17 14.82
CA TRP A 76 1.60 -18.20 15.42
C TRP A 76 1.49 -16.92 14.58
N LEU A 77 2.60 -16.45 14.00
CA LEU A 77 2.57 -15.28 13.12
C LEU A 77 1.73 -15.57 11.87
N GLY A 78 1.86 -16.77 11.28
CA GLY A 78 1.06 -17.20 10.15
C GLY A 78 -0.43 -17.42 10.45
N THR A 79 -0.77 -17.98 11.62
CA THR A 79 -2.17 -18.36 11.96
C THR A 79 -2.93 -17.29 12.73
N ASP A 80 -2.32 -16.69 13.75
CA ASP A 80 -2.98 -15.80 14.70
C ASP A 80 -2.80 -14.31 14.35
N VAL A 81 -1.81 -13.96 13.50
CA VAL A 81 -1.58 -12.58 13.01
C VAL A 81 -1.94 -12.45 11.52
N PHE A 82 -1.09 -12.92 10.61
CA PHE A 82 -1.29 -12.79 9.15
C PHE A 82 -2.59 -13.44 8.69
N GLY A 83 -2.90 -14.62 9.24
CA GLY A 83 -4.13 -15.35 8.97
C GLY A 83 -5.41 -14.60 9.35
N ARG A 84 -5.38 -13.66 10.33
CA ARG A 84 -6.51 -12.80 10.67
C ARG A 84 -6.59 -11.54 9.81
N VAL A 85 -5.43 -10.96 9.45
CA VAL A 85 -5.37 -9.81 8.51
C VAL A 85 -5.90 -10.18 7.13
N MET A 86 -5.43 -11.31 6.59
CA MET A 86 -5.73 -11.76 5.23
C MET A 86 -6.92 -12.74 5.17
N ALA A 87 -7.72 -12.84 6.25
CA ALA A 87 -8.90 -13.69 6.30
C ALA A 87 -10.07 -13.10 5.47
N PRO A 88 -10.70 -13.88 4.58
CA PRO A 88 -11.98 -13.52 3.98
C PRO A 88 -13.12 -13.30 5.02
N ASP A 89 -14.11 -12.49 4.66
CA ASP A 89 -15.21 -12.01 5.53
C ASP A 89 -16.04 -13.12 6.22
N PHE A 90 -15.95 -14.36 5.75
CA PHE A 90 -16.66 -15.51 6.31
C PHE A 90 -15.91 -16.23 7.44
N PHE A 91 -14.67 -15.83 7.75
CA PHE A 91 -13.93 -16.34 8.90
C PHE A 91 -14.26 -15.56 10.18
N GLU A 92 -14.32 -16.28 11.30
CA GLU A 92 -14.41 -15.68 12.63
C GLU A 92 -13.08 -14.97 12.95
N ASN A 93 -13.15 -13.70 13.38
CA ASN A 93 -12.01 -12.81 13.66
C ASN A 93 -11.20 -12.34 12.43
N HIS A 94 -11.82 -12.25 11.25
CA HIS A 94 -11.23 -11.51 10.12
C HIS A 94 -11.13 -10.00 10.39
N LEU A 95 -10.25 -9.32 9.64
CA LEU A 95 -10.13 -7.87 9.64
C LEU A 95 -11.29 -7.20 8.89
N ASN A 96 -12.45 -7.10 9.55
CA ASN A 96 -13.58 -6.29 9.09
C ASN A 96 -13.17 -4.81 9.05
N ARG A 97 -13.35 -4.13 7.92
CA ARG A 97 -12.90 -2.76 7.64
C ARG A 97 -14.08 -1.81 7.39
N THR A 98 -13.95 -0.55 7.79
CA THR A 98 -14.89 0.54 7.47
C THR A 98 -14.53 1.31 6.21
N SER A 99 -13.31 1.16 5.69
CA SER A 99 -12.80 1.79 4.47
C SER A 99 -12.11 0.77 3.57
N ASP A 100 -12.26 0.91 2.25
CA ASP A 100 -11.56 0.11 1.24
C ASP A 100 -10.09 0.55 1.05
N ASP A 101 -9.73 1.76 1.48
CA ASP A 101 -8.38 2.34 1.29
C ASP A 101 -7.42 2.02 2.45
N TYR A 102 -7.91 2.05 3.69
CA TYR A 102 -7.08 1.95 4.91
C TYR A 102 -7.69 1.03 5.98
N VAL A 103 -7.01 0.94 7.12
CA VAL A 103 -7.37 0.20 8.34
C VAL A 103 -7.00 1.07 9.54
N THR A 104 -7.88 1.20 10.54
CA THR A 104 -7.64 1.99 11.77
C THR A 104 -6.98 1.16 12.88
N ARG A 105 -6.33 1.84 13.84
CA ARG A 105 -5.85 1.22 15.09
C ARG A 105 -6.96 0.49 15.82
N GLU A 106 -8.17 1.05 15.90
CA GLU A 106 -9.33 0.43 16.57
C GLU A 106 -9.72 -0.91 15.93
N GLU A 107 -9.65 -1.01 14.60
CA GLU A 107 -9.97 -2.23 13.87
C GLU A 107 -8.92 -3.32 14.10
N LEU A 108 -7.63 -2.96 14.08
CA LEU A 108 -6.54 -3.86 14.45
C LEU A 108 -6.67 -4.29 15.92
N GLN A 109 -6.83 -3.33 16.85
CA GLN A 109 -6.97 -3.59 18.27
C GLN A 109 -8.15 -4.53 18.57
N ARG A 110 -9.30 -4.31 17.91
CA ARG A 110 -10.47 -5.19 18.00
C ARG A 110 -10.16 -6.62 17.54
N VAL A 111 -9.39 -6.80 16.47
CA VAL A 111 -9.05 -8.11 15.90
C VAL A 111 -7.97 -8.84 16.70
N PHE A 112 -7.07 -8.13 17.38
CA PHE A 112 -5.89 -8.72 18.04
C PHE A 112 -5.89 -8.69 19.57
N HIS A 113 -6.88 -8.06 20.23
CA HIS A 113 -6.96 -7.94 21.70
C HIS A 113 -6.85 -9.26 22.49
N ASP A 114 -7.22 -10.39 21.89
CA ASP A 114 -7.12 -11.72 22.51
C ASP A 114 -5.81 -12.45 22.18
N VAL A 115 -4.98 -11.91 21.29
CA VAL A 115 -3.76 -12.50 20.73
C VAL A 115 -2.50 -11.82 21.25
N ALA A 116 -2.40 -10.50 21.08
CA ALA A 116 -1.22 -9.69 21.36
C ALA A 116 -1.55 -8.21 21.58
N ASP A 117 -0.54 -7.47 22.02
CA ASP A 117 -0.55 -6.00 21.99
C ASP A 117 -0.61 -5.47 20.55
N VAL A 118 -1.33 -4.37 20.31
CA VAL A 118 -1.57 -3.85 18.96
C VAL A 118 -0.34 -3.19 18.35
N ASP A 119 0.50 -2.49 19.13
CA ASP A 119 1.73 -1.87 18.62
C ASP A 119 2.77 -2.92 18.25
N LEU A 120 2.83 -4.03 19.00
CA LEU A 120 3.61 -5.21 18.59
C LEU A 120 3.09 -5.80 17.27
N VAL A 121 1.77 -5.92 17.08
CA VAL A 121 1.20 -6.43 15.81
C VAL A 121 1.47 -5.47 14.65
N ILE A 122 1.31 -4.16 14.84
CA ILE A 122 1.63 -3.14 13.81
C ILE A 122 3.11 -3.23 13.43
N THR A 123 4.01 -3.29 14.40
CA THR A 123 5.46 -3.45 14.17
C THR A 123 5.76 -4.72 13.36
N LEU A 124 5.16 -5.86 13.74
CA LEU A 124 5.34 -7.13 13.01
C LEU A 124 4.80 -7.05 11.57
N LEU A 125 3.66 -6.40 11.32
CA LEU A 125 3.11 -6.25 9.97
C LEU A 125 3.96 -5.32 9.08
N GLN A 126 4.59 -4.31 9.67
CA GLN A 126 5.52 -3.39 8.98
C GLN A 126 6.85 -4.07 8.64
N GLU A 127 7.45 -4.81 9.58
CA GLU A 127 8.71 -5.53 9.39
C GLU A 127 8.60 -6.64 8.33
N PHE A 128 7.42 -7.25 8.17
CA PHE A 128 7.12 -8.19 7.08
C PHE A 128 6.59 -7.51 5.80
N GLN A 129 6.66 -6.18 5.72
CA GLN A 129 6.25 -5.35 4.57
C GLN A 129 4.78 -5.50 4.16
N LEU A 130 3.91 -6.04 5.02
CA LEU A 130 2.48 -6.22 4.76
C LEU A 130 1.65 -4.95 4.99
N CYS A 131 2.21 -3.98 5.71
CA CYS A 131 1.50 -2.81 6.23
C CYS A 131 2.42 -1.57 6.21
N HIS A 132 1.84 -0.40 5.96
CA HIS A 132 2.51 0.89 6.13
C HIS A 132 1.62 1.88 6.87
N THR A 133 2.20 2.70 7.75
CA THR A 133 1.52 3.81 8.41
C THR A 133 1.06 4.85 7.38
N PHE A 134 -0.21 5.27 7.43
CA PHE A 134 -0.73 6.37 6.61
C PHE A 134 -0.86 7.64 7.47
N ASP A 135 -1.38 7.56 8.68
CA ASP A 135 -1.30 8.65 9.66
C ASP A 135 -1.07 8.08 11.06
N GLU A 136 -1.27 8.86 12.12
CA GLU A 136 -0.99 8.42 13.49
C GLU A 136 -1.85 7.23 13.92
N GLU A 137 -3.06 7.06 13.33
CA GLU A 137 -4.02 6.01 13.70
C GLU A 137 -4.51 5.15 12.51
N THR A 138 -4.18 5.49 11.26
CA THR A 138 -4.53 4.68 10.08
C THR A 138 -3.34 4.08 9.34
N TYR A 139 -3.58 2.92 8.74
CA TYR A 139 -2.60 2.05 8.10
C TYR A 139 -3.12 1.56 6.74
N ILE A 140 -2.25 1.51 5.73
CA ILE A 140 -2.55 0.83 4.46
C ILE A 140 -1.98 -0.58 4.52
N ILE A 141 -2.78 -1.56 4.11
CA ILE A 141 -2.37 -2.96 3.91
C ILE A 141 -2.50 -3.24 2.41
N PRO A 142 -1.43 -3.11 1.60
CA PRO A 142 -1.57 -3.06 0.14
C PRO A 142 -2.21 -4.32 -0.47
N GLY A 143 -2.00 -5.49 0.14
CA GLY A 143 -2.64 -6.76 -0.26
C GLY A 143 -4.17 -6.82 -0.04
N LEU A 144 -4.77 -5.81 0.60
CA LEU A 144 -6.22 -5.67 0.80
C LEU A 144 -6.83 -4.51 -0.01
N LEU A 145 -6.08 -3.90 -0.92
CA LEU A 145 -6.58 -2.79 -1.76
C LEU A 145 -7.57 -3.29 -2.83
N THR A 146 -8.78 -2.74 -2.81
CA THR A 146 -9.91 -3.18 -3.65
C THR A 146 -10.27 -2.19 -4.76
N GLN A 147 -9.85 -0.93 -4.66
CA GLN A 147 -10.10 0.14 -5.63
C GLN A 147 -9.21 0.04 -6.88
N THR A 148 -9.66 0.68 -7.95
CA THR A 148 -8.89 0.91 -9.19
C THR A 148 -8.19 2.28 -9.13
N MET A 149 -7.39 2.62 -10.15
CA MET A 149 -6.83 3.97 -10.30
C MET A 149 -7.94 5.03 -10.22
N PRO A 150 -7.82 6.08 -9.37
CA PRO A 150 -8.80 7.16 -9.30
C PRO A 150 -8.85 8.04 -10.56
N ASP A 151 -10.01 8.64 -10.85
CA ASP A 151 -10.22 9.46 -12.05
C ASP A 151 -9.42 10.78 -12.04
N GLU A 152 -8.97 11.25 -10.88
CA GLU A 152 -8.12 12.45 -10.74
C GLU A 152 -6.64 12.15 -11.06
N VAL A 153 -6.25 10.87 -11.01
CA VAL A 153 -4.85 10.42 -11.03
C VAL A 153 -4.36 10.24 -12.47
N TRP A 154 -3.09 10.61 -12.71
CA TRP A 154 -2.38 10.51 -14.00
C TRP A 154 -3.04 11.22 -15.20
N GLN A 155 -4.05 12.08 -14.97
CA GLN A 155 -4.87 12.65 -16.06
C GLN A 155 -4.08 13.35 -17.18
N PRO A 156 -4.61 13.37 -18.43
CA PRO A 156 -3.94 14.00 -19.57
C PRO A 156 -3.61 15.48 -19.32
N PRO A 157 -2.34 15.90 -19.45
CA PRO A 157 -1.92 17.26 -19.13
C PRO A 157 -2.36 18.25 -20.22
N ALA A 158 -2.77 19.44 -19.80
CA ALA A 158 -3.17 20.52 -20.71
C ALA A 158 -1.98 21.19 -21.45
N GLU A 159 -0.74 20.95 -21.03
CA GLU A 159 0.44 21.59 -21.62
C GLU A 159 1.04 20.79 -22.80
N PRO A 160 1.43 21.45 -23.91
CA PRO A 160 1.96 20.79 -25.11
C PRO A 160 3.44 20.37 -25.00
N LYS A 161 4.07 20.50 -23.83
CA LYS A 161 5.51 20.27 -23.62
C LYS A 161 5.85 18.99 -22.85
N VAL A 162 4.85 18.20 -22.46
CA VAL A 162 5.05 17.07 -21.55
C VAL A 162 5.90 15.99 -22.22
N VAL A 163 7.04 15.66 -21.58
CA VAL A 163 7.85 14.50 -21.94
C VAL A 163 7.36 13.28 -21.15
N TYR A 164 7.39 12.12 -21.80
CA TYR A 164 7.01 10.83 -21.24
C TYR A 164 8.11 9.81 -21.51
N PHE A 165 8.42 8.98 -20.52
CA PHE A 165 9.33 7.85 -20.65
C PHE A 165 8.78 6.68 -19.84
N GLY A 166 9.29 5.48 -20.10
CA GLY A 166 9.01 4.37 -19.21
C GLY A 166 9.68 3.07 -19.61
N LYS A 167 9.80 2.18 -18.63
CA LYS A 167 10.23 0.80 -18.81
C LYS A 167 9.13 -0.16 -18.41
N GLN A 168 9.28 -1.40 -18.84
CA GLN A 168 8.50 -2.53 -18.38
C GLN A 168 9.48 -3.62 -17.92
N VAL A 169 9.29 -4.14 -16.72
CA VAL A 169 9.95 -5.38 -16.28
C VAL A 169 8.94 -6.50 -16.46
N GLN A 170 9.26 -7.47 -17.31
CA GLN A 170 8.34 -8.54 -17.73
C GLN A 170 8.96 -9.92 -17.46
N CYS A 171 8.16 -10.90 -17.02
CA CYS A 171 8.58 -12.29 -16.87
C CYS A 171 9.07 -12.89 -18.20
N THR A 172 10.14 -13.69 -18.18
CA THR A 172 10.72 -14.30 -19.39
C THR A 172 9.88 -15.42 -19.97
N ASP A 173 9.28 -16.29 -19.15
CA ASP A 173 8.46 -17.39 -19.66
C ASP A 173 6.96 -17.05 -19.62
N SER A 174 6.27 -17.48 -20.68
CA SER A 174 4.80 -17.54 -20.76
C SER A 174 4.10 -18.39 -19.69
N THR A 175 4.85 -19.11 -18.84
CA THR A 175 4.40 -19.89 -17.68
C THR A 175 4.68 -19.22 -16.34
N ASP A 176 5.64 -18.29 -16.27
CA ASP A 176 5.99 -17.54 -15.06
C ASP A 176 4.87 -16.57 -14.62
N MET A 177 4.98 -16.03 -13.42
CA MET A 177 4.24 -14.88 -12.91
C MET A 177 4.98 -14.33 -11.68
N PHE A 178 4.80 -13.06 -11.34
CA PHE A 178 5.28 -12.53 -10.08
C PHE A 178 4.52 -13.15 -8.90
N SER A 179 5.18 -13.27 -7.74
CA SER A 179 4.52 -13.64 -6.48
C SER A 179 3.33 -12.72 -6.18
N SER A 180 2.24 -13.25 -5.62
CA SER A 180 1.11 -12.42 -5.16
C SER A 180 1.49 -11.38 -4.09
N ALA A 181 2.64 -11.55 -3.43
CA ALA A 181 3.18 -10.58 -2.48
C ALA A 181 4.09 -9.51 -3.13
N PHE A 182 4.55 -9.71 -4.38
CA PHE A 182 5.48 -8.80 -5.07
C PHE A 182 4.95 -7.37 -5.15
N PHE A 183 3.77 -7.18 -5.75
CA PHE A 183 3.26 -5.83 -5.96
C PHE A 183 2.85 -5.12 -4.65
N PRO A 184 2.19 -5.79 -3.69
CA PRO A 184 1.99 -5.25 -2.35
C PRO A 184 3.28 -4.79 -1.66
N GLN A 185 4.39 -5.53 -1.80
CA GLN A 185 5.69 -5.12 -1.24
C GLN A 185 6.30 -3.94 -2.00
N VAL A 186 6.21 -3.88 -3.34
CA VAL A 186 6.59 -2.68 -4.10
C VAL A 186 5.84 -1.45 -3.57
N GLN A 187 4.53 -1.56 -3.31
CA GLN A 187 3.73 -0.47 -2.75
C GLN A 187 4.17 -0.07 -1.33
N THR A 188 4.49 -1.03 -0.45
CA THR A 188 5.06 -0.75 0.88
C THR A 188 6.42 -0.05 0.80
N CYS A 189 7.31 -0.48 -0.11
CA CYS A 189 8.62 0.14 -0.31
C CYS A 189 8.49 1.56 -0.89
N LEU A 190 7.56 1.79 -1.84
CA LEU A 190 7.26 3.14 -2.36
C LEU A 190 6.76 4.09 -1.27
N MET A 191 5.94 3.62 -0.33
CA MET A 191 5.50 4.41 0.83
C MET A 191 6.65 4.74 1.81
N ARG A 192 7.65 3.85 1.91
CA ARG A 192 8.80 3.94 2.83
C ARG A 192 9.94 4.82 2.31
N GLU A 193 10.15 4.87 0.99
CA GLU A 193 11.40 5.36 0.39
C GLU A 193 11.24 6.61 -0.49
N LEU A 194 10.01 7.10 -0.69
CA LEU A 194 9.74 8.33 -1.43
C LEU A 194 9.47 9.50 -0.50
N GLU A 195 10.05 10.68 -0.81
CA GLU A 195 9.87 11.91 -0.01
C GLU A 195 8.41 12.39 0.01
N ASN A 196 7.70 12.22 -1.10
CA ASN A 196 6.26 12.50 -1.21
C ASN A 196 5.50 11.18 -1.16
N ARG A 197 4.46 11.12 -0.33
CA ARG A 197 3.58 9.95 -0.19
C ARG A 197 2.98 9.56 -1.55
N PRO A 198 3.14 8.32 -2.03
CA PRO A 198 2.45 7.84 -3.20
C PRO A 198 0.96 7.62 -2.92
N SER A 199 0.13 7.72 -3.96
CA SER A 199 -1.26 7.25 -3.94
C SER A 199 -1.28 5.80 -4.44
N LEU A 200 -2.03 4.93 -3.77
CA LEU A 200 -2.03 3.47 -4.01
C LEU A 200 -3.43 2.96 -4.36
N TRP A 201 -3.51 1.91 -5.17
CA TRP A 201 -4.72 1.13 -5.44
C TRP A 201 -4.34 -0.31 -5.79
N ARG A 202 -5.30 -1.22 -6.05
CA ARG A 202 -5.04 -2.67 -6.18
C ARG A 202 -3.86 -3.05 -7.11
N ASP A 203 -3.83 -2.48 -8.31
CA ASP A 203 -2.91 -2.85 -9.40
C ASP A 203 -1.94 -1.74 -9.80
N GLY A 204 -1.81 -0.68 -8.99
CA GLY A 204 -0.90 0.41 -9.29
C GLY A 204 -0.60 1.38 -8.15
N ALA A 205 0.26 2.35 -8.47
CA ALA A 205 0.63 3.45 -7.59
C ALA A 205 1.04 4.67 -8.43
N THR A 206 0.79 5.89 -7.92
CA THR A 206 1.42 7.11 -8.45
C THR A 206 2.24 7.82 -7.40
N CYS A 207 3.41 8.32 -7.81
CA CYS A 207 4.29 9.15 -7.00
C CYS A 207 4.52 10.52 -7.63
N ALA A 208 4.70 11.53 -6.77
CA ALA A 208 5.02 12.89 -7.18
C ALA A 208 6.48 13.23 -6.81
N GLY A 209 7.14 13.98 -7.67
CA GLY A 209 8.50 14.50 -7.46
C GLY A 209 8.61 15.93 -7.96
N LYS A 210 9.81 16.51 -7.87
CA LYS A 210 10.02 17.90 -8.30
C LYS A 210 9.90 18.02 -9.82
N ASN A 211 8.80 18.60 -10.29
CA ASN A 211 8.43 18.75 -11.70
C ASN A 211 8.28 17.43 -12.47
N VAL A 212 8.12 16.30 -11.78
CA VAL A 212 8.03 14.95 -12.36
C VAL A 212 6.97 14.14 -11.63
N GLU A 213 6.24 13.30 -12.36
CA GLU A 213 5.24 12.38 -11.83
C GLU A 213 5.55 10.97 -12.34
N GLY A 214 5.33 9.96 -11.51
CA GLY A 214 5.49 8.55 -11.84
C GLY A 214 4.19 7.78 -11.66
N LEU A 215 3.96 6.80 -12.53
CA LEU A 215 2.88 5.82 -12.48
C LEU A 215 3.50 4.43 -12.58
N ILE A 216 3.22 3.58 -11.61
CA ILE A 216 3.58 2.17 -11.59
C ILE A 216 2.29 1.37 -11.77
N LYS A 217 2.24 0.46 -12.76
CA LYS A 217 1.06 -0.36 -13.04
C LYS A 217 1.42 -1.82 -13.31
N LEU A 218 0.86 -2.72 -12.52
CA LEU A 218 0.93 -4.17 -12.73
C LEU A 218 0.04 -4.58 -13.92
N SER A 219 0.45 -5.58 -14.69
CA SER A 219 -0.38 -6.15 -15.76
C SER A 219 -1.51 -7.03 -15.20
N PRO A 220 -2.66 -7.14 -15.89
CA PRO A 220 -3.79 -7.95 -15.42
C PRO A 220 -3.50 -9.45 -15.24
N ASP A 221 -2.40 -9.96 -15.83
CA ASP A 221 -1.91 -11.33 -15.71
C ASP A 221 -0.74 -11.48 -14.71
N SER A 222 -0.37 -10.42 -13.99
CA SER A 222 0.72 -10.39 -12.99
C SER A 222 2.10 -10.80 -13.53
N ARG A 223 2.38 -10.45 -14.79
CA ARG A 223 3.61 -10.83 -15.53
C ARG A 223 4.46 -9.67 -16.00
N ALA A 224 3.95 -8.45 -15.92
CA ALA A 224 4.70 -7.24 -16.23
C ALA A 224 4.37 -6.14 -15.22
N VAL A 225 5.39 -5.38 -14.82
CA VAL A 225 5.20 -4.11 -14.11
C VAL A 225 5.71 -2.99 -15.01
N ASN A 226 4.83 -2.03 -15.27
CA ASN A 226 5.08 -0.88 -16.13
C ASN A 226 5.44 0.31 -15.25
N ILE A 227 6.58 0.94 -15.53
CA ILE A 227 7.10 2.10 -14.82
C ILE A 227 7.05 3.27 -15.81
N CYS A 228 6.10 4.16 -15.63
CA CYS A 228 5.87 5.33 -16.47
C CYS A 228 6.30 6.58 -15.70
N VAL A 229 7.03 7.50 -16.34
CA VAL A 229 7.34 8.82 -15.78
C VAL A 229 7.02 9.92 -16.77
N ARG A 230 6.59 11.08 -16.26
CA ARG A 230 6.31 12.27 -17.06
C ARG A 230 6.77 13.55 -16.40
N SER A 231 7.17 14.54 -17.19
CA SER A 231 7.41 15.91 -16.71
C SER A 231 6.66 16.91 -17.58
N VAL A 232 5.71 17.63 -16.97
CA VAL A 232 4.89 18.65 -17.66
C VAL A 232 5.76 19.77 -18.23
N GLN A 233 6.83 20.14 -17.52
CA GLN A 233 7.78 21.18 -17.90
C GLN A 233 8.84 20.70 -18.91
N GLY A 234 8.88 19.41 -19.25
CA GLY A 234 9.87 18.83 -20.16
C GLY A 234 11.19 18.38 -19.50
N ASP A 235 11.24 18.25 -18.17
CA ASP A 235 12.46 17.93 -17.42
C ASP A 235 12.83 16.44 -17.54
N LYS A 236 13.55 16.11 -18.62
CA LYS A 236 14.09 14.77 -18.88
C LYS A 236 15.01 14.26 -17.77
N VAL A 237 15.71 15.15 -17.05
CA VAL A 237 16.70 14.76 -16.03
C VAL A 237 16.00 14.30 -14.76
N GLN A 238 14.89 14.93 -14.36
CA GLN A 238 14.07 14.44 -13.25
C GLN A 238 13.28 13.18 -13.63
N CYS A 239 12.82 13.07 -14.89
CA CYS A 239 12.27 11.80 -15.40
C CYS A 239 13.27 10.65 -15.27
N GLY A 240 14.52 10.81 -15.73
CA GLY A 240 15.55 9.77 -15.61
C GLY A 240 15.82 9.36 -14.15
N LYS A 241 15.93 10.34 -13.24
CA LYS A 241 16.15 10.08 -11.81
C LYS A 241 15.00 9.34 -11.14
N MET A 242 13.76 9.76 -11.38
CA MET A 242 12.58 9.08 -10.84
C MET A 242 12.45 7.67 -11.42
N LEU A 243 12.64 7.51 -12.74
CA LEU A 243 12.57 6.22 -13.41
C LEU A 243 13.58 5.24 -12.82
N GLN A 244 14.85 5.64 -12.66
CA GLN A 244 15.88 4.80 -12.04
C GLN A 244 15.59 4.49 -10.57
N GLN A 245 15.01 5.42 -9.79
CA GLN A 245 14.63 5.16 -8.40
C GLN A 245 13.53 4.10 -8.29
N LEU A 246 12.51 4.19 -9.15
CA LEU A 246 11.40 3.24 -9.21
C LEU A 246 11.86 1.86 -9.70
N GLU A 247 12.77 1.81 -10.67
CA GLU A 247 13.40 0.58 -11.13
C GLU A 247 14.19 -0.12 -10.04
N ASN A 248 14.98 0.62 -9.25
CA ASN A 248 15.75 0.04 -8.14
C ASN A 248 14.82 -0.60 -7.10
N ILE A 249 13.75 0.10 -6.68
CA ILE A 249 12.74 -0.43 -5.73
C ILE A 249 12.10 -1.71 -6.28
N ILE A 250 11.76 -1.75 -7.56
CA ILE A 250 11.18 -2.94 -8.20
C ILE A 250 12.19 -4.09 -8.31
N ALA A 251 13.46 -3.80 -8.65
CA ALA A 251 14.52 -4.81 -8.73
C ALA A 251 14.86 -5.43 -7.37
N ASP A 252 14.95 -4.62 -6.32
CA ASP A 252 15.21 -5.08 -4.95
C ASP A 252 14.05 -5.97 -4.44
N VAL A 253 12.78 -5.58 -4.66
CA VAL A 253 11.63 -6.41 -4.28
C VAL A 253 11.47 -7.66 -5.15
N LEU A 254 11.85 -7.65 -6.43
CA LEU A 254 11.94 -8.87 -7.25
C LEU A 254 12.99 -9.84 -6.69
N TYR A 255 14.15 -9.32 -6.26
CA TYR A 255 15.21 -10.14 -5.66
C TYR A 255 14.80 -10.73 -4.30
N GLU A 256 14.10 -9.98 -3.44
CA GLU A 256 13.61 -10.50 -2.16
C GLU A 256 12.44 -11.48 -2.33
N CYS A 257 11.48 -11.20 -3.22
CA CYS A 257 10.17 -11.85 -3.25
C CYS A 257 9.96 -12.83 -4.41
N SER A 258 10.82 -12.82 -5.44
CA SER A 258 10.72 -13.70 -6.62
C SER A 258 12.08 -14.05 -7.27
N PRO A 259 13.14 -14.40 -6.52
CA PRO A 259 14.51 -14.57 -7.05
C PRO A 259 14.69 -15.71 -8.08
N GLY A 260 13.70 -16.61 -8.22
CA GLY A 260 13.68 -17.66 -9.25
C GLY A 260 12.92 -17.28 -10.53
N THR A 261 12.30 -16.10 -10.59
CA THR A 261 11.54 -15.65 -11.77
C THR A 261 12.47 -14.93 -12.73
N GLY A 262 12.63 -15.44 -13.95
CA GLY A 262 13.39 -14.74 -14.97
C GLY A 262 12.64 -13.50 -15.45
N THR A 263 13.35 -12.39 -15.67
CA THR A 263 12.75 -11.12 -16.12
C THR A 263 13.58 -10.42 -17.19
N VAL A 264 12.92 -9.67 -18.06
CA VAL A 264 13.53 -8.79 -19.08
C VAL A 264 13.04 -7.36 -18.94
N GLU A 265 13.91 -6.40 -19.26
CA GLU A 265 13.60 -4.98 -19.36
C GLU A 265 13.26 -4.60 -20.82
N ASN A 266 12.06 -4.06 -21.02
CA ASN A 266 11.59 -3.48 -22.27
C ASN A 266 11.35 -1.96 -22.12
N ILE A 267 11.38 -1.19 -23.22
CA ILE A 267 11.13 0.26 -23.23
C ILE A 267 9.70 0.55 -23.70
N LEU A 268 8.93 1.36 -22.96
CA LEU A 268 7.53 1.66 -23.30
C LEU A 268 7.40 2.63 -24.49
N SER A 269 6.37 2.42 -25.31
CA SER A 269 5.99 3.32 -26.40
C SER A 269 5.62 4.70 -25.87
N ALA A 270 6.45 5.71 -26.17
CA ALA A 270 6.20 7.10 -25.80
C ALA A 270 4.90 7.64 -26.44
N ARG A 271 4.47 7.08 -27.58
CA ARG A 271 3.14 7.35 -28.14
C ARG A 271 2.02 6.75 -27.29
N ALA A 272 2.13 5.51 -26.83
CA ALA A 272 1.11 4.91 -25.95
C ALA A 272 0.98 5.69 -24.62
N LEU A 273 2.10 6.15 -24.07
CA LEU A 273 2.14 7.03 -22.88
C LEU A 273 1.49 8.40 -23.15
N ARG A 274 1.82 9.06 -24.26
CA ARG A 274 1.23 10.35 -24.67
C ARG A 274 -0.27 10.27 -24.98
N GLU A 275 -0.74 9.12 -25.48
CA GLU A 275 -2.15 8.86 -25.78
C GLU A 275 -2.94 8.29 -24.59
N HIS A 276 -2.33 8.14 -23.40
CA HIS A 276 -2.99 7.66 -22.17
C HIS A 276 -3.73 6.33 -22.34
N ARG A 277 -3.10 5.38 -23.04
CA ARG A 277 -3.68 4.05 -23.28
C ARG A 277 -3.64 3.20 -22.01
N GLU A 278 -4.66 2.36 -21.80
CA GLU A 278 -4.72 1.41 -20.68
C GLU A 278 -3.65 0.31 -20.77
N GLU A 279 -3.32 -0.10 -22.00
CA GLU A 279 -2.28 -1.06 -22.35
C GLU A 279 -1.10 -0.35 -23.04
N PHE A 280 0.12 -0.64 -22.58
CA PHE A 280 1.35 -0.09 -23.15
C PHE A 280 2.05 -1.13 -24.02
N TYR A 281 2.32 -0.79 -25.28
CA TYR A 281 3.26 -1.55 -26.11
C TYR A 281 4.70 -1.25 -25.66
N SER A 282 5.56 -2.26 -25.68
CA SER A 282 6.96 -2.17 -25.26
C SER A 282 7.92 -2.76 -26.29
N TYR A 283 9.08 -2.12 -26.48
CA TYR A 283 10.14 -2.53 -27.39
C TYR A 283 11.25 -3.26 -26.65
N GLY A 284 11.79 -4.32 -27.25
CA GLY A 284 12.87 -5.12 -26.66
C GLY A 284 14.25 -4.43 -26.70
N LYS A 285 15.14 -4.80 -25.76
CA LYS A 285 16.53 -4.30 -25.68
C LYS A 285 17.28 -4.40 -27.02
N GLU A 286 17.10 -5.48 -27.78
CA GLU A 286 17.70 -5.65 -29.11
C GLU A 286 17.12 -4.69 -30.16
N GLU A 287 15.81 -4.48 -30.17
CA GLU A 287 15.14 -3.57 -31.11
C GLU A 287 15.61 -2.12 -30.91
N ILE A 288 15.65 -1.67 -29.65
CA ILE A 288 16.14 -0.35 -29.25
C ILE A 288 17.62 -0.20 -29.59
N SER A 289 18.46 -1.19 -29.28
CA SER A 289 19.90 -1.14 -29.56
C SER A 289 20.19 -1.04 -31.06
N LYS A 290 19.48 -1.83 -31.88
CA LYS A 290 19.58 -1.79 -33.34
C LYS A 290 19.13 -0.45 -33.91
N ALA A 291 17.96 0.04 -33.50
CA ALA A 291 17.43 1.32 -33.95
C ALA A 291 18.35 2.50 -33.58
N THR A 292 18.98 2.45 -32.40
CA THR A 292 19.97 3.44 -31.96
C THR A 292 21.21 3.45 -32.85
N ALA A 293 21.66 2.29 -33.32
CA ALA A 293 22.83 2.15 -34.19
C ALA A 293 22.57 2.45 -35.68
N GLU A 294 21.36 2.20 -36.20
CA GLU A 294 21.05 2.27 -37.64
C GLU A 294 20.22 3.48 -38.07
N SER A 295 19.14 3.80 -37.35
CA SER A 295 18.00 4.56 -37.90
C SER A 295 17.52 5.72 -37.03
N GLY A 296 17.96 5.78 -35.77
CA GLY A 296 17.38 6.64 -34.72
C GLY A 296 15.92 6.33 -34.38
N THR A 297 15.33 5.27 -34.96
CA THR A 297 13.87 5.07 -35.00
C THR A 297 13.45 3.60 -34.94
N VAL A 298 12.44 3.29 -34.12
CA VAL A 298 11.74 1.99 -34.09
C VAL A 298 10.40 2.07 -34.81
N VAL A 299 9.85 0.93 -35.23
CA VAL A 299 8.52 0.83 -35.85
C VAL A 299 7.66 -0.13 -35.03
N HIS A 300 6.49 0.31 -34.59
CA HIS A 300 5.54 -0.54 -33.86
C HIS A 300 5.05 -1.68 -34.78
N PRO A 301 5.25 -2.97 -34.46
CA PRO A 301 5.04 -4.06 -35.43
C PRO A 301 3.57 -4.25 -35.83
N VAL A 302 2.61 -4.11 -34.89
CA VAL A 302 1.18 -4.20 -35.21
C VAL A 302 0.64 -2.93 -35.89
N LEU A 303 0.93 -1.75 -35.33
CA LEU A 303 0.29 -0.49 -35.73
C LEU A 303 1.08 0.32 -36.78
N GLN A 304 2.27 -0.15 -37.18
CA GLN A 304 3.06 0.33 -38.31
C GLN A 304 3.39 1.84 -38.31
N PHE A 305 3.41 2.47 -37.14
CA PHE A 305 3.93 3.83 -36.95
C PHE A 305 5.36 3.82 -36.40
N THR A 306 6.09 4.89 -36.67
CA THR A 306 7.50 5.07 -36.27
C THR A 306 7.60 5.93 -35.01
N GLU A 307 8.53 5.60 -34.11
CA GLU A 307 8.91 6.42 -32.95
C GLU A 307 10.41 6.73 -32.96
N GLN A 308 10.78 7.90 -32.42
CA GLN A 308 12.17 8.34 -32.28
C GLN A 308 12.77 7.77 -31.00
N ILE A 309 14.00 7.25 -31.05
CA ILE A 309 14.73 6.78 -29.84
C ILE A 309 14.85 7.90 -28.80
N ASN A 310 15.04 9.15 -29.23
CA ASN A 310 15.13 10.33 -28.36
C ASN A 310 13.80 10.70 -27.67
N ASP A 311 12.67 10.12 -28.07
CA ASP A 311 11.39 10.23 -27.35
C ASP A 311 11.19 9.07 -26.36
N LEU A 312 11.90 7.95 -26.54
CA LEU A 312 11.74 6.72 -25.76
C LEU A 312 12.73 6.62 -24.59
N LEU A 313 13.94 7.17 -24.74
CA LEU A 313 15.01 7.11 -23.74
C LEU A 313 15.21 8.44 -23.00
N CYS A 314 15.34 8.36 -21.67
CA CYS A 314 15.95 9.41 -20.87
C CYS A 314 17.44 9.49 -21.24
N SER A 315 17.91 10.65 -21.71
CA SER A 315 19.33 10.87 -22.00
C SER A 315 20.10 11.07 -20.69
N GLU A 316 21.15 10.27 -20.45
CA GLU A 316 21.98 10.35 -19.23
C GLU A 316 23.09 11.43 -19.28
N ASP A 317 23.10 12.28 -20.30
CA ASP A 317 24.13 13.30 -20.49
C ASP A 317 23.73 14.66 -19.90
N GLY A 318 24.23 14.91 -18.67
CA GLY A 318 24.15 16.21 -17.98
C GLY A 318 25.42 17.06 -18.07
N ASP A 319 26.52 16.53 -18.59
CA ASP A 319 27.82 17.21 -18.76
C ASP A 319 28.29 17.04 -20.22
N PRO A 320 28.54 18.14 -20.98
CA PRO A 320 28.90 18.07 -22.41
C PRO A 320 30.40 17.80 -22.68
N ASP A 321 31.22 17.61 -21.64
CA ASP A 321 32.70 17.65 -21.72
C ASP A 321 33.38 16.32 -21.30
N THR A 322 32.82 15.15 -21.69
CA THR A 322 33.56 13.86 -21.67
C THR A 322 33.34 13.02 -22.92
N GLU A 323 34.01 13.38 -24.02
CA GLU A 323 34.44 12.36 -25.01
C GLU A 323 35.53 11.48 -24.38
N ASP A 324 35.17 10.38 -23.72
CA ASP A 324 36.09 9.24 -23.65
C ASP A 324 35.38 7.89 -23.45
N THR A 325 35.80 6.89 -24.23
CA THR A 325 35.05 5.64 -24.41
C THR A 325 35.18 4.71 -23.20
N LYS A 326 34.06 4.41 -22.52
CA LYS A 326 33.94 3.24 -21.64
C LYS A 326 32.71 2.43 -22.01
N ALA A 327 32.91 1.14 -22.28
CA ALA A 327 31.84 0.19 -22.50
C ALA A 327 30.99 0.07 -21.23
N SER A 328 29.67 -0.09 -21.42
CA SER A 328 28.71 -0.34 -20.35
C SER A 328 29.18 -1.51 -19.48
N GLN A 329 29.12 -1.36 -18.16
CA GLN A 329 29.13 -2.52 -17.28
C GLN A 329 27.82 -3.30 -17.50
N PRO A 330 27.84 -4.64 -17.49
CA PRO A 330 26.61 -5.43 -17.62
C PRO A 330 25.69 -5.18 -16.43
N SER A 331 24.38 -5.26 -16.66
CA SER A 331 23.39 -5.20 -15.58
C SER A 331 23.60 -6.37 -14.60
N PRO A 332 23.26 -6.23 -13.30
CA PRO A 332 23.45 -7.29 -12.31
C PRO A 332 22.75 -8.64 -12.58
N TRP A 333 21.90 -8.71 -13.62
CA TRP A 333 21.13 -9.88 -14.01
C TRP A 333 21.76 -10.74 -15.14
N GLU A 334 22.94 -10.39 -15.67
CA GLU A 334 23.63 -11.24 -16.66
C GLU A 334 24.27 -12.49 -16.01
N VAL A 335 23.51 -13.57 -15.92
CA VAL A 335 23.98 -14.90 -15.52
C VAL A 335 24.79 -15.54 -16.65
N ASP A 336 26.11 -15.31 -16.69
CA ASP A 336 26.99 -15.95 -17.69
C ASP A 336 27.13 -17.45 -17.41
N THR A 337 26.46 -18.27 -18.23
CA THR A 337 26.51 -19.74 -18.14
C THR A 337 27.81 -20.29 -18.73
N ARG A 338 28.95 -20.02 -18.10
CA ARG A 338 30.28 -20.51 -18.50
C ARG A 338 31.15 -20.92 -17.31
N GLU A 339 31.31 -22.22 -17.14
CA GLU A 339 32.36 -22.80 -16.29
C GLU A 339 33.75 -22.50 -16.89
N GLN A 340 34.67 -21.98 -16.07
CA GLN A 340 36.12 -22.08 -16.32
C GLN A 340 36.95 -21.79 -15.05
N ASP A 341 37.95 -22.63 -14.80
CA ASP A 341 38.79 -22.58 -13.59
C ASP A 341 39.73 -21.36 -13.54
N ILE A 342 39.68 -20.59 -12.44
CA ILE A 342 40.76 -19.66 -12.06
C ILE A 342 41.02 -19.75 -10.54
N MET A 343 42.29 -19.97 -10.17
CA MET A 343 42.76 -20.01 -8.78
C MET A 343 43.04 -18.60 -8.20
N PRO A 344 42.88 -18.37 -6.88
CA PRO A 344 42.91 -17.03 -6.29
C PRO A 344 44.33 -16.51 -6.00
N SER A 345 44.54 -15.20 -6.16
CA SER A 345 45.83 -14.53 -5.88
C SER A 345 45.69 -13.18 -5.15
N GLN A 346 45.61 -13.28 -3.82
CA GLN A 346 46.09 -12.33 -2.78
C GLN A 346 45.44 -10.94 -2.61
N LEU A 347 45.32 -10.56 -1.32
CA LEU A 347 44.91 -9.24 -0.83
C LEU A 347 46.09 -8.25 -0.86
N THR A 348 45.76 -6.97 -0.99
CA THR A 348 46.43 -5.87 -0.27
C THR A 348 45.40 -4.82 0.13
N ASP A 349 45.25 -4.58 1.43
CA ASP A 349 44.54 -3.41 1.99
C ASP A 349 45.50 -2.24 2.18
N GLU A 350 45.02 -0.99 2.04
CA GLU A 350 45.14 0.03 3.10
C GLU A 350 44.18 1.21 2.83
N PRO A 351 43.73 1.99 3.86
CA PRO A 351 42.60 2.92 3.73
C PRO A 351 42.91 4.37 4.14
N GLN A 352 42.47 5.38 3.37
CA GLN A 352 42.49 6.78 3.79
C GLN A 352 41.19 7.56 3.49
N ASP A 353 41.04 8.66 4.23
CA ASP A 353 40.07 9.76 4.15
C ASP A 353 38.57 9.48 4.46
N ARG A 354 38.26 9.66 5.74
CA ARG A 354 36.93 9.97 6.27
C ARG A 354 36.65 11.48 6.16
N GLU A 355 35.77 11.91 5.24
CA GLU A 355 34.85 13.04 5.49
C GLU A 355 33.78 13.15 4.38
N ARG A 356 32.65 12.43 4.55
CA ARG A 356 31.32 12.59 3.88
C ARG A 356 30.38 11.44 4.29
N LEU A 357 30.10 11.31 5.59
CA LEU A 357 29.15 10.31 6.11
C LEU A 357 27.79 10.98 6.41
N ALA A 358 26.81 10.77 5.53
CA ALA A 358 25.40 11.07 5.77
C ALA A 358 24.46 10.30 4.81
N THR A 359 24.82 10.21 3.52
CA THR A 359 23.90 9.80 2.44
C THR A 359 24.44 8.69 1.52
N ARG A 360 25.32 7.81 2.02
CA ARG A 360 25.88 6.66 1.25
C ARG A 360 26.07 5.40 2.11
N THR A 361 24.97 4.83 2.59
CA THR A 361 24.97 3.66 3.50
C THR A 361 24.56 2.36 2.81
N PHE A 362 23.53 2.38 1.95
CA PHE A 362 22.87 1.17 1.42
C PHE A 362 23.77 0.25 0.55
N PRO A 363 24.52 0.73 -0.47
CA PRO A 363 25.32 -0.16 -1.32
C PRO A 363 26.38 -0.98 -0.56
N LYS A 364 26.83 -0.47 0.60
CA LYS A 364 27.78 -1.18 1.47
C LYS A 364 27.10 -2.24 2.34
N LEU A 365 25.83 -2.09 2.69
CA LEU A 365 25.04 -3.12 3.38
C LEU A 365 24.75 -4.30 2.45
N VAL A 366 24.37 -4.06 1.19
CA VAL A 366 24.16 -5.11 0.19
C VAL A 366 25.44 -5.92 -0.04
N GLN A 367 26.58 -5.25 -0.28
CA GLN A 367 27.87 -5.93 -0.45
C GLN A 367 28.39 -6.61 0.83
N ALA A 368 28.05 -6.10 2.02
CA ALA A 368 28.38 -6.77 3.28
C ALA A 368 27.53 -8.04 3.48
N ARG A 369 26.23 -7.99 3.14
CA ARG A 369 25.33 -9.14 3.27
C ARG A 369 25.72 -10.27 2.31
N ALA A 370 25.86 -9.99 1.01
CA ALA A 370 26.30 -10.99 0.03
C ALA A 370 27.67 -11.64 0.40
N ARG A 371 28.59 -10.88 1.00
CA ARG A 371 29.86 -11.43 1.53
C ARG A 371 29.65 -12.28 2.79
N GLN A 372 28.77 -11.87 3.69
CA GLN A 372 28.42 -12.64 4.89
C GLN A 372 27.73 -13.96 4.51
N ASP A 373 26.77 -13.94 3.60
CA ASP A 373 26.05 -15.12 3.11
C ASP A 373 27.01 -16.10 2.41
N THR A 374 28.03 -15.59 1.69
CA THR A 374 29.11 -16.38 1.09
C THR A 374 30.00 -17.06 2.14
N GLU A 375 30.30 -16.39 3.26
CA GLU A 375 31.06 -16.99 4.37
C GLU A 375 30.21 -17.97 5.20
N GLU A 376 28.95 -17.63 5.49
CA GLU A 376 28.02 -18.50 6.21
C GLU A 376 27.73 -19.79 5.43
N THR A 377 27.67 -19.73 4.09
CA THR A 377 27.58 -20.92 3.22
C THR A 377 28.79 -21.85 3.37
N LYS A 378 30.02 -21.30 3.43
CA LYS A 378 31.24 -22.10 3.66
C LYS A 378 31.25 -22.73 5.05
N VAL A 379 30.82 -21.98 6.07
CA VAL A 379 30.69 -22.51 7.44
C VAL A 379 29.65 -23.63 7.50
N PHE A 380 28.51 -23.49 6.81
CA PHE A 380 27.49 -24.53 6.73
C PHE A 380 28.04 -25.82 6.08
N GLN A 381 28.70 -25.70 4.91
CA GLN A 381 29.34 -26.84 4.24
C GLN A 381 30.44 -27.49 5.11
N ALA A 382 31.22 -26.69 5.85
CA ALA A 382 32.27 -27.20 6.74
C ALA A 382 31.71 -27.95 7.97
N VAL A 383 30.59 -27.49 8.54
CA VAL A 383 29.89 -28.19 9.63
C VAL A 383 29.25 -29.48 9.12
N GLN A 384 28.57 -29.43 7.98
CA GLN A 384 27.93 -30.60 7.37
C GLN A 384 28.97 -31.69 7.04
N SER A 385 30.13 -31.30 6.47
CA SER A 385 31.26 -32.21 6.22
C SER A 385 31.88 -32.79 7.49
N ALA A 386 31.76 -32.11 8.63
CA ALA A 386 32.29 -32.58 9.93
C ALA A 386 31.34 -33.59 10.59
N ASP A 387 30.02 -33.35 10.53
CA ASP A 387 29.01 -34.31 10.99
C ASP A 387 29.03 -35.59 10.12
N ASP A 388 29.11 -35.47 8.79
CA ASP A 388 29.27 -36.60 7.85
C ASP A 388 30.52 -37.46 8.18
N ALA A 389 31.65 -36.82 8.51
CA ALA A 389 32.88 -37.51 8.89
C ALA A 389 32.80 -38.20 10.26
N TRP A 390 31.99 -37.65 11.18
CA TRP A 390 31.75 -38.20 12.51
C TRP A 390 30.83 -39.44 12.45
N GLU A 391 29.75 -39.40 11.66
CA GLU A 391 28.89 -40.56 11.41
C GLU A 391 29.64 -41.69 10.69
N GLN A 392 30.57 -41.35 9.78
CA GLN A 392 31.42 -42.31 9.07
C GLN A 392 32.64 -42.78 9.86
N GLY A 393 32.80 -42.36 11.13
CA GLY A 393 33.82 -42.85 12.05
C GLY A 393 35.27 -42.66 11.58
N THR A 394 35.52 -41.67 10.72
CA THR A 394 36.81 -41.46 10.05
C THR A 394 37.61 -40.35 10.74
N THR A 395 38.94 -40.48 10.81
CA THR A 395 39.81 -39.51 11.51
C THR A 395 39.84 -38.15 10.82
N MET A 396 39.72 -37.09 11.63
CA MET A 396 39.68 -35.68 11.23
C MET A 396 40.84 -35.25 10.29
N PRO A 397 40.60 -34.33 9.33
CA PRO A 397 41.66 -33.74 8.51
C PRO A 397 42.73 -33.00 9.33
N PRO A 398 44.03 -33.09 9.00
CA PRO A 398 45.11 -32.46 9.79
C PRO A 398 44.96 -30.94 9.97
N GLN A 399 44.37 -30.26 8.99
CA GLN A 399 44.24 -28.79 8.95
C GLN A 399 43.40 -28.20 10.09
N LEU A 400 42.59 -29.01 10.79
CA LEU A 400 41.83 -28.55 11.96
C LEU A 400 42.56 -28.74 13.29
N ALA A 401 43.66 -29.51 13.33
CA ALA A 401 44.42 -29.73 14.56
C ALA A 401 45.27 -28.50 14.91
N ASP A 402 46.01 -27.96 13.93
CA ASP A 402 46.87 -26.79 14.11
C ASP A 402 46.06 -25.56 14.58
N ALA A 403 44.86 -25.37 14.00
CA ALA A 403 43.93 -24.29 14.34
C ALA A 403 43.33 -24.37 15.76
N LEU A 404 43.43 -25.52 16.43
CA LEU A 404 43.07 -25.68 17.85
C LEU A 404 44.28 -25.42 18.75
N GLN A 405 45.48 -25.83 18.33
CA GLN A 405 46.72 -25.67 19.11
C GLN A 405 47.08 -24.19 19.31
N ASP A 406 47.01 -23.38 18.25
CA ASP A 406 47.21 -21.91 18.31
C ASP A 406 46.23 -21.19 19.25
N ARG A 407 45.10 -21.83 19.58
CA ARG A 407 44.02 -21.24 20.37
C ARG A 407 44.17 -21.49 21.87
N GLU A 408 44.86 -22.54 22.29
CA GLU A 408 45.26 -22.74 23.69
C GLU A 408 46.43 -21.82 24.08
N ASP A 409 47.43 -21.66 23.20
CA ASP A 409 48.62 -20.83 23.46
C ASP A 409 48.33 -19.31 23.55
N GLN A 410 47.20 -18.85 23.00
CA GLN A 410 46.73 -17.46 23.18
C GLN A 410 45.95 -17.25 24.49
N ALA A 411 45.30 -18.30 25.03
CA ALA A 411 44.52 -18.19 26.26
C ALA A 411 45.39 -18.03 27.53
N THR A 412 46.64 -18.48 27.49
CA THR A 412 47.54 -18.52 28.66
C THR A 412 48.37 -17.24 28.90
N ARG A 413 48.29 -16.22 28.02
CA ARG A 413 49.19 -15.06 28.06
C ARG A 413 48.67 -13.77 28.70
N ASN A 414 47.36 -13.62 28.91
CA ASN A 414 46.77 -12.37 29.41
C ASN A 414 46.02 -12.58 30.74
N SER A 415 46.76 -12.62 31.86
CA SER A 415 46.22 -12.46 33.21
C SER A 415 47.31 -12.02 34.20
N PRO A 416 47.13 -10.88 34.90
CA PRO A 416 47.80 -10.60 36.15
C PRO A 416 46.78 -10.60 37.32
N GLU A 417 46.94 -11.55 38.23
CA GLU A 417 46.60 -11.38 39.65
C GLU A 417 47.44 -10.20 40.25
N LEU A 418 47.15 -9.59 41.39
CA LEU A 418 46.40 -10.02 42.59
C LEU A 418 46.02 -8.78 43.45
N VAL A 419 45.49 -9.05 44.65
CA VAL A 419 45.39 -8.24 45.88
C VAL A 419 43.96 -7.83 46.27
N GLN A 420 43.70 -7.95 47.57
CA GLN A 420 42.42 -7.87 48.27
C GLN A 420 42.25 -6.50 48.93
N ASP A 421 41.01 -6.11 49.26
CA ASP A 421 40.71 -5.84 50.68
C ASP A 421 39.21 -5.98 50.99
N SER A 422 38.88 -6.02 52.29
CA SER A 422 37.49 -6.04 52.81
C SER A 422 37.20 -4.82 53.68
N VAL A 423 35.92 -4.43 53.82
CA VAL A 423 35.29 -3.96 55.09
C VAL A 423 33.81 -3.62 54.88
N GLU A 424 32.98 -3.84 55.90
CA GLU A 424 31.57 -3.46 55.94
C GLU A 424 31.37 -1.96 56.24
N THR A 425 30.24 -1.36 55.86
CA THR A 425 29.33 -0.71 56.83
C THR A 425 27.97 -0.29 56.22
N LYS A 426 26.95 -0.25 57.08
CA LYS A 426 25.65 0.43 56.86
C LYS A 426 25.75 1.88 57.36
N VAL A 427 24.91 2.82 56.88
CA VAL A 427 24.14 3.79 57.73
C VAL A 427 23.28 4.81 56.93
N PHE A 428 21.98 4.86 57.29
CA PHE A 428 21.01 5.99 57.27
C PHE A 428 20.33 6.54 55.99
N LYS A 429 19.03 6.84 56.17
CA LYS A 429 18.21 7.87 55.49
C LYS A 429 18.08 9.11 56.39
N PRO A 430 17.60 10.26 55.88
CA PRO A 430 16.19 10.69 56.16
C PRO A 430 15.50 11.23 54.86
N VAL A 431 14.18 11.42 54.66
CA VAL A 431 12.98 11.78 55.48
C VAL A 431 13.01 13.25 55.94
N GLN A 432 11.99 14.12 55.86
CA GLN A 432 10.60 14.14 55.30
C GLN A 432 10.49 15.39 54.35
N THR A 433 9.39 16.00 53.86
CA THR A 433 7.93 16.05 54.12
C THR A 433 7.20 16.49 52.84
N GLU A 434 5.86 16.41 52.78
CA GLU A 434 5.04 16.97 51.69
C GLU A 434 4.97 18.52 51.68
N VAL A 435 4.57 19.09 50.52
CA VAL A 435 3.75 20.32 50.44
C VAL A 435 2.76 20.16 49.27
N ASP A 436 1.46 20.25 49.54
CA ASP A 436 0.42 20.30 48.51
C ASP A 436 0.36 21.67 47.82
N LEU A 437 0.20 21.70 46.49
CA LEU A 437 -0.35 22.84 45.76
C LEU A 437 -1.36 22.36 44.71
N LEU A 438 -2.62 22.72 44.92
CA LEU A 438 -3.74 22.42 44.03
C LEU A 438 -3.84 23.42 42.87
N SER A 439 -4.37 22.94 41.74
CA SER A 439 -5.09 23.71 40.72
C SER A 439 -4.33 24.80 39.93
N THR A 440 -3.77 24.40 38.79
CA THR A 440 -3.55 25.31 37.64
C THR A 440 -4.45 24.92 36.45
N ASP A 441 -4.63 23.62 36.19
CA ASP A 441 -5.28 23.11 34.96
C ASP A 441 -6.80 23.28 34.90
N MET A 442 -7.42 23.87 35.93
CA MET A 442 -8.87 24.09 36.02
C MET A 442 -9.29 25.53 35.67
N LEU A 443 -8.40 26.34 35.07
CA LEU A 443 -8.65 27.76 34.76
C LEU A 443 -8.34 28.20 33.31
N MET A 444 -8.29 27.26 32.36
CA MET A 444 -8.21 27.58 30.92
C MET A 444 -9.48 27.24 30.12
N ALA A 445 -10.57 26.83 30.79
CA ALA A 445 -11.79 26.32 30.15
C ALA A 445 -12.82 27.39 29.71
N THR A 446 -12.49 28.68 29.82
CA THR A 446 -13.42 29.78 29.50
C THR A 446 -12.71 31.01 28.89
N LEU A 447 -12.32 30.94 27.61
CA LEU A 447 -12.30 32.07 26.65
C LEU A 447 -11.75 31.63 25.27
N SER A 448 -12.33 30.58 24.68
CA SER A 448 -12.27 30.46 23.21
C SER A 448 -13.21 31.53 22.64
N ILE A 449 -12.65 32.48 21.91
CA ILE A 449 -13.41 33.30 20.97
C ILE A 449 -13.34 32.53 19.66
N ASP A 450 -14.47 32.00 19.20
CA ASP A 450 -14.52 31.32 17.91
C ASP A 450 -14.22 32.32 16.79
N GLU A 451 -13.12 32.12 16.07
CA GLU A 451 -12.94 32.74 14.77
C GLU A 451 -13.96 32.12 13.80
N PRO A 452 -14.71 32.92 13.03
CA PRO A 452 -15.77 32.40 12.19
C PRO A 452 -15.17 31.52 11.07
N GLN A 453 -15.54 30.24 11.06
CA GLN A 453 -15.32 29.36 9.92
C GLN A 453 -16.06 29.93 8.71
N ASP A 454 -15.39 30.07 7.57
CA ASP A 454 -16.02 30.42 6.29
C ASP A 454 -16.89 29.25 5.79
N MET A 455 -18.08 29.10 6.36
CA MET A 455 -19.11 28.22 5.80
C MET A 455 -19.66 28.84 4.50
N GLU A 456 -19.25 28.29 3.35
CA GLU A 456 -19.90 28.60 2.07
C GLU A 456 -21.42 28.42 2.18
N ASP A 457 -22.19 29.43 1.75
CA ASP A 457 -23.66 29.35 1.69
C ASP A 457 -24.06 28.08 0.88
N PRO A 458 -24.91 27.18 1.42
CA PRO A 458 -25.40 26.02 0.69
C PRO A 458 -26.02 26.35 -0.68
N LEU A 459 -26.52 27.57 -0.88
CA LEU A 459 -27.00 28.09 -2.18
C LEU A 459 -25.88 28.30 -3.22
N VAL A 460 -24.65 28.53 -2.78
CA VAL A 460 -23.45 28.59 -3.64
C VAL A 460 -22.97 27.17 -3.94
N LYS A 461 -22.80 26.33 -2.91
CA LYS A 461 -22.34 24.94 -3.04
C LYS A 461 -23.23 24.09 -3.95
N ASN A 462 -24.55 24.10 -3.72
CA ASN A 462 -25.50 23.21 -4.41
C ASN A 462 -26.16 23.86 -5.65
N ARG A 463 -25.65 25.01 -6.10
CA ARG A 463 -26.26 25.86 -7.14
C ARG A 463 -26.48 25.15 -8.49
N SER A 464 -25.52 24.35 -8.91
CA SER A 464 -25.54 23.62 -10.19
C SER A 464 -26.65 22.56 -10.22
N GLN A 465 -26.82 21.83 -9.11
CA GLN A 465 -27.84 20.80 -8.93
C GLN A 465 -29.24 21.42 -8.90
N LEU A 466 -29.41 22.53 -8.16
CA LEU A 466 -30.67 23.26 -8.06
C LEU A 466 -31.15 23.80 -9.42
N VAL A 467 -30.23 24.31 -10.26
CA VAL A 467 -30.51 24.74 -11.64
C VAL A 467 -31.00 23.59 -12.53
N MET A 468 -30.60 22.34 -12.25
CA MET A 468 -31.06 21.15 -12.98
C MET A 468 -32.36 20.56 -12.43
N ALA A 469 -32.61 20.71 -11.12
CA ALA A 469 -33.81 20.24 -10.44
C ALA A 469 -35.04 21.12 -10.72
N LEU A 470 -34.89 22.45 -10.65
CA LEU A 470 -36.01 23.40 -10.80
C LEU A 470 -36.50 23.53 -12.25
N ARG A 471 -37.45 22.67 -12.61
CA ARG A 471 -38.11 22.64 -13.94
C ARG A 471 -39.26 23.63 -14.11
N ASN A 472 -39.79 24.18 -13.02
CA ASN A 472 -40.83 25.21 -13.03
C ASN A 472 -40.53 26.25 -11.95
N VAL A 473 -40.35 27.51 -12.34
CA VAL A 473 -40.00 28.61 -11.42
C VAL A 473 -41.16 29.57 -11.13
N GLU A 474 -42.24 29.57 -11.94
CA GLU A 474 -43.29 30.60 -11.79
C GLU A 474 -43.91 30.65 -10.37
N PRO A 475 -44.24 29.52 -9.70
CA PRO A 475 -44.77 29.57 -8.33
C PRO A 475 -43.76 30.05 -7.28
N ILE A 476 -42.46 30.02 -7.60
CA ILE A 476 -41.40 30.59 -6.76
C ILE A 476 -41.29 32.10 -7.01
N LEU A 477 -41.31 32.53 -8.28
CA LEU A 477 -41.30 33.94 -8.67
C LEU A 477 -42.51 34.69 -8.10
N ASP A 478 -43.70 34.11 -8.20
CA ASP A 478 -44.93 34.71 -7.68
C ASP A 478 -44.84 34.92 -6.16
N HIS A 479 -44.38 33.92 -5.39
CA HIS A 479 -44.19 34.07 -3.93
C HIS A 479 -43.01 34.99 -3.54
N LEU A 480 -41.95 35.06 -4.33
CA LEU A 480 -40.86 36.03 -4.11
C LEU A 480 -41.31 37.47 -4.41
N GLN A 481 -42.23 37.65 -5.36
CA GLN A 481 -42.85 38.93 -5.67
C GLN A 481 -43.91 39.33 -4.63
N GLU A 482 -44.72 38.39 -4.13
CA GLU A 482 -45.59 38.61 -2.96
C GLU A 482 -44.81 38.99 -1.68
N SER A 483 -43.55 38.55 -1.59
CA SER A 483 -42.65 38.85 -0.46
C SER A 483 -41.81 40.13 -0.66
N ASP A 484 -42.05 40.91 -1.72
CA ASP A 484 -41.32 42.12 -2.10
C ASP A 484 -39.79 41.91 -2.31
N ILE A 485 -39.36 40.67 -2.55
CA ILE A 485 -37.96 40.33 -2.86
C ILE A 485 -37.67 40.56 -4.34
N LEU A 486 -38.59 40.21 -5.23
CA LEU A 486 -38.49 40.46 -6.67
C LEU A 486 -39.53 41.49 -7.12
N THR A 487 -39.07 42.51 -7.84
CA THR A 487 -39.97 43.46 -8.52
C THR A 487 -40.58 42.83 -9.77
N MET A 488 -41.69 43.40 -10.25
CA MET A 488 -42.35 42.96 -11.49
C MET A 488 -41.39 42.97 -12.69
N GLU A 489 -40.51 43.98 -12.79
CA GLU A 489 -39.53 44.11 -13.87
C GLU A 489 -38.47 42.98 -13.81
N GLU A 490 -38.03 42.61 -12.60
CA GLU A 490 -37.08 41.49 -12.40
C GLU A 490 -37.74 40.14 -12.73
N CYS A 491 -38.98 39.92 -12.30
CA CYS A 491 -39.77 38.73 -12.67
C CYS A 491 -39.93 38.60 -14.18
N ASP A 492 -40.21 39.69 -14.89
CA ASP A 492 -40.38 39.66 -16.34
C ASP A 492 -39.04 39.49 -17.09
N VAL A 493 -37.93 40.02 -16.57
CA VAL A 493 -36.56 39.73 -17.06
C VAL A 493 -36.19 38.25 -16.89
N ILE A 494 -36.67 37.60 -15.82
CA ILE A 494 -36.51 36.16 -15.62
C ILE A 494 -37.41 35.38 -16.60
N ARG A 495 -38.72 35.69 -16.66
CA ARG A 495 -39.69 35.04 -17.58
C ARG A 495 -39.28 35.14 -19.06
N ALA A 496 -38.57 36.19 -19.44
CA ALA A 496 -38.03 36.38 -20.79
C ALA A 496 -36.95 35.36 -21.21
N LYS A 497 -36.41 34.53 -20.29
CA LYS A 497 -35.45 33.47 -20.65
C LYS A 497 -36.15 32.27 -21.27
N SER A 498 -35.49 31.66 -22.25
CA SER A 498 -36.03 30.61 -23.13
C SER A 498 -36.09 29.22 -22.50
N THR A 499 -35.19 28.88 -21.57
CA THR A 499 -35.17 27.58 -20.88
C THR A 499 -35.47 27.76 -19.38
N PRO A 500 -36.12 26.78 -18.70
CA PRO A 500 -36.29 26.82 -17.24
C PRO A 500 -34.97 26.96 -16.49
N GLN A 501 -33.91 26.29 -16.97
CA GLN A 501 -32.57 26.36 -16.38
C GLN A 501 -32.00 27.79 -16.44
N ASP A 502 -32.20 28.50 -17.54
CA ASP A 502 -31.76 29.91 -17.68
C ASP A 502 -32.63 30.87 -16.86
N ARG A 503 -33.91 30.55 -16.64
CA ARG A 503 -34.75 31.26 -15.66
C ARG A 503 -34.21 31.08 -14.25
N THR A 504 -33.92 29.85 -13.83
CA THR A 504 -33.36 29.55 -12.51
C THR A 504 -31.99 30.21 -12.31
N ARG A 505 -31.10 30.18 -13.33
CA ARG A 505 -29.82 30.91 -13.29
C ARG A 505 -30.01 32.42 -13.12
N ALA A 506 -30.95 33.02 -13.86
CA ALA A 506 -31.24 34.46 -13.77
C ALA A 506 -31.85 34.84 -12.42
N MET A 507 -32.78 34.03 -11.91
CA MET A 507 -33.41 34.21 -10.59
C MET A 507 -32.37 34.16 -9.47
N LEU A 508 -31.51 33.14 -9.44
CA LEU A 508 -30.45 33.00 -8.44
C LEU A 508 -29.44 34.16 -8.53
N ALA A 509 -29.05 34.58 -9.74
CA ALA A 509 -28.16 35.73 -9.91
C ALA A 509 -28.75 37.07 -9.42
N ILE A 510 -30.08 37.23 -9.47
CA ILE A 510 -30.78 38.39 -8.92
C ILE A 510 -30.90 38.28 -7.39
N LEU A 511 -31.07 37.08 -6.84
CA LEU A 511 -31.08 36.85 -5.39
C LEU A 511 -29.69 37.13 -4.77
N ASP A 512 -28.59 36.69 -5.39
CA ASP A 512 -27.22 36.98 -4.91
C ASP A 512 -26.99 38.50 -4.72
N THR A 513 -27.48 39.31 -5.67
CA THR A 513 -27.33 40.79 -5.62
C THR A 513 -28.22 41.48 -4.59
N LYS A 514 -29.17 40.76 -3.99
CA LYS A 514 -30.05 41.23 -2.90
C LYS A 514 -29.62 40.70 -1.52
N GLY A 515 -28.66 39.78 -1.46
CA GLY A 515 -27.99 39.34 -0.23
C GLY A 515 -28.78 38.36 0.64
N GLU A 516 -28.23 38.06 1.82
CA GLU A 516 -28.65 36.96 2.71
C GLU A 516 -30.16 36.90 3.02
N TYR A 517 -30.81 38.06 3.20
CA TYR A 517 -32.24 38.11 3.49
C TYR A 517 -33.10 37.58 2.32
N ALA A 518 -32.69 37.85 1.08
CA ALA A 518 -33.32 37.29 -0.11
C ALA A 518 -33.05 35.78 -0.23
N ASN A 519 -31.83 35.33 0.07
CA ASN A 519 -31.45 33.91 0.10
C ASN A 519 -32.26 33.11 1.14
N GLN A 520 -32.37 33.60 2.37
CA GLN A 520 -33.16 32.98 3.44
C GLN A 520 -34.66 32.94 3.09
N THR A 521 -35.19 34.02 2.51
CA THR A 521 -36.59 34.08 2.06
C THR A 521 -36.83 33.09 0.91
N PHE A 522 -35.90 32.98 -0.04
CA PHE A 522 -35.93 31.99 -1.12
C PHE A 522 -35.92 30.55 -0.59
N GLN A 523 -35.04 30.21 0.35
CA GLN A 523 -35.05 28.88 0.99
C GLN A 523 -36.41 28.58 1.68
N ALA A 524 -37.01 29.58 2.34
CA ALA A 524 -38.30 29.45 3.01
C ALA A 524 -39.51 29.36 2.04
N VAL A 525 -39.42 29.94 0.84
CA VAL A 525 -40.37 29.74 -0.26
C VAL A 525 -40.17 28.36 -0.88
N LEU A 526 -38.94 27.97 -1.15
CA LEU A 526 -38.62 26.69 -1.79
C LEU A 526 -39.11 25.50 -0.96
N ARG A 527 -38.91 25.51 0.37
CA ARG A 527 -39.46 24.49 1.30
C ARG A 527 -40.99 24.34 1.25
N LYS A 528 -41.73 25.33 0.72
CA LYS A 528 -43.18 25.27 0.53
C LYS A 528 -43.59 24.83 -0.87
N VAL A 529 -42.83 25.24 -1.90
CA VAL A 529 -43.15 25.03 -3.32
C VAL A 529 -42.60 23.71 -3.85
N ASP A 530 -41.36 23.39 -3.52
CA ASP A 530 -40.67 22.16 -3.90
C ASP A 530 -39.80 21.66 -2.74
N PRO A 531 -40.39 20.87 -1.81
CA PRO A 531 -39.66 20.30 -0.68
C PRO A 531 -38.48 19.41 -1.11
N LEU A 532 -38.54 18.76 -2.29
CA LEU A 532 -37.47 17.90 -2.78
C LEU A 532 -36.26 18.73 -3.21
N ALA A 533 -36.49 19.84 -3.93
CA ALA A 533 -35.43 20.81 -4.26
C ALA A 533 -34.90 21.53 -3.00
N ALA A 534 -35.72 21.69 -1.96
CA ALA A 534 -35.27 22.23 -0.68
C ALA A 534 -34.40 21.25 0.12
N ASP A 535 -34.75 19.96 0.16
CA ASP A 535 -33.94 18.91 0.80
C ASP A 535 -32.60 18.72 0.08
N MET A 536 -32.57 18.84 -1.26
CA MET A 536 -31.32 18.87 -2.05
C MET A 536 -30.42 20.08 -1.69
N LEU A 537 -31.00 21.21 -1.27
CA LEU A 537 -30.26 22.38 -0.83
C LEU A 537 -29.76 22.28 0.61
N MET A 538 -30.59 21.69 1.47
CA MET A 538 -30.42 21.62 2.94
C MET A 538 -29.82 20.30 3.41
N GLY A 539 -29.12 19.58 2.53
CA GLY A 539 -28.67 18.21 2.74
C GLY A 539 -27.85 18.03 4.02
N THR A 540 -28.48 17.49 5.05
CA THR A 540 -27.81 16.99 6.26
C THR A 540 -27.19 15.63 5.94
N ASP A 541 -25.90 15.59 5.59
CA ASP A 541 -24.94 14.47 5.59
C ASP A 541 -25.49 13.02 5.60
N GLN A 542 -26.45 12.69 4.72
CA GLN A 542 -27.14 11.39 4.69
C GLN A 542 -27.41 10.85 3.27
N THR A 543 -26.85 11.50 2.24
CA THR A 543 -26.99 11.06 0.84
C THR A 543 -25.92 10.06 0.42
N GLU A 544 -24.69 10.17 0.93
CA GLU A 544 -23.60 9.24 0.60
C GLU A 544 -23.82 7.85 1.22
N ASP A 545 -24.24 7.81 2.49
CA ASP A 545 -24.47 6.58 3.27
C ASP A 545 -25.59 5.67 2.70
N ARG A 546 -26.37 6.15 1.72
CA ARG A 546 -27.51 5.43 1.10
C ARG A 546 -27.21 4.74 -0.23
N GLU A 547 -26.12 5.08 -0.91
CA GLU A 547 -25.75 4.44 -2.18
C GLU A 547 -25.31 2.96 -1.95
N ASP A 548 -24.71 2.71 -0.79
CA ASP A 548 -23.83 1.56 -0.54
C ASP A 548 -24.52 0.32 0.07
N HIS A 549 -25.74 0.45 0.63
CA HIS A 549 -26.40 -0.68 1.30
C HIS A 549 -26.61 -1.92 0.40
N LEU A 550 -26.83 -1.74 -0.90
CA LEU A 550 -26.96 -2.86 -1.85
C LEU A 550 -25.60 -3.50 -2.19
N HIS A 551 -24.50 -2.76 -2.02
CA HIS A 551 -23.14 -3.23 -2.27
C HIS A 551 -22.58 -3.94 -1.02
N ARG A 552 -22.52 -3.24 0.12
CA ARG A 552 -22.09 -3.75 1.44
C ARG A 552 -22.84 -4.99 1.93
N ARG A 553 -24.05 -5.25 1.39
CA ARG A 553 -24.88 -6.44 1.72
C ARG A 553 -25.11 -7.39 0.54
N ARG A 554 -24.48 -7.16 -0.62
CA ARG A 554 -24.59 -7.96 -1.85
C ARG A 554 -24.32 -9.45 -1.61
N SER A 555 -23.28 -9.77 -0.85
CA SER A 555 -22.90 -11.15 -0.51
C SER A 555 -24.02 -11.89 0.23
N LYS A 556 -24.68 -11.24 1.18
CA LYS A 556 -25.80 -11.79 1.95
C LYS A 556 -27.07 -11.93 1.11
N LEU A 557 -27.38 -10.93 0.28
CA LEU A 557 -28.50 -10.97 -0.68
C LEU A 557 -28.38 -12.14 -1.68
N VAL A 558 -27.19 -12.40 -2.22
CA VAL A 558 -26.92 -13.51 -3.16
C VAL A 558 -27.14 -14.90 -2.53
N HIS A 559 -27.06 -15.02 -1.21
CA HIS A 559 -27.39 -16.27 -0.50
C HIS A 559 -28.85 -16.34 -0.04
N ALA A 560 -29.52 -15.19 0.15
CA ALA A 560 -30.93 -15.12 0.49
C ALA A 560 -31.86 -15.39 -0.71
N ILE A 561 -31.48 -14.89 -1.90
CA ILE A 561 -32.21 -15.10 -3.16
C ILE A 561 -31.96 -16.54 -3.65
N ARG A 562 -32.90 -17.45 -3.34
CA ARG A 562 -32.80 -18.89 -3.68
C ARG A 562 -33.20 -19.22 -5.12
N ASP A 563 -34.12 -18.44 -5.67
CA ASP A 563 -34.53 -18.47 -7.06
C ASP A 563 -34.64 -17.01 -7.55
N VAL A 564 -34.41 -16.82 -8.85
CA VAL A 564 -34.27 -15.51 -9.50
C VAL A 564 -35.44 -15.28 -10.47
N GLU A 565 -36.07 -16.34 -10.98
CA GLU A 565 -37.13 -16.24 -11.98
C GLU A 565 -38.35 -15.40 -11.50
N PRO A 566 -38.85 -15.57 -10.26
CA PRO A 566 -39.95 -14.74 -9.76
C PRO A 566 -39.60 -13.25 -9.67
N LEU A 567 -38.32 -12.91 -9.46
CA LEU A 567 -37.85 -11.53 -9.44
C LEU A 567 -37.75 -10.96 -10.86
N LEU A 568 -37.29 -11.75 -11.84
CA LEU A 568 -37.23 -11.35 -13.25
C LEU A 568 -38.63 -11.02 -13.78
N ASP A 569 -39.63 -11.88 -13.55
CA ASP A 569 -41.00 -11.67 -14.01
C ASP A 569 -41.59 -10.35 -13.47
N HIS A 570 -41.39 -10.06 -12.18
CA HIS A 570 -41.90 -8.83 -11.55
C HIS A 570 -41.15 -7.57 -12.00
N LEU A 571 -39.83 -7.65 -12.20
CA LEU A 571 -39.01 -6.52 -12.65
C LEU A 571 -39.18 -6.23 -14.15
N GLN A 572 -39.42 -7.25 -14.96
CA GLN A 572 -39.80 -7.11 -16.37
C GLN A 572 -41.22 -6.54 -16.50
N THR A 573 -42.16 -6.99 -15.66
CA THR A 573 -43.54 -6.44 -15.61
C THR A 573 -43.56 -4.97 -15.15
N ARG A 574 -42.56 -4.52 -14.38
CA ARG A 574 -42.40 -3.12 -13.93
C ARG A 574 -41.48 -2.28 -14.83
N ASP A 575 -41.15 -2.77 -16.04
CA ASP A 575 -40.32 -2.09 -17.05
C ASP A 575 -38.91 -1.70 -16.55
N VAL A 576 -38.38 -2.46 -15.59
CA VAL A 576 -37.00 -2.29 -15.06
C VAL A 576 -36.02 -3.14 -15.86
N LEU A 577 -36.39 -4.37 -16.21
CA LEU A 577 -35.58 -5.29 -17.00
C LEU A 577 -36.22 -5.51 -18.37
N SER A 578 -35.40 -5.45 -19.43
CA SER A 578 -35.80 -5.88 -20.77
C SER A 578 -35.76 -7.40 -20.89
N THR A 579 -36.30 -7.93 -21.99
CA THR A 579 -36.13 -9.35 -22.35
C THR A 579 -34.66 -9.76 -22.42
N GLU A 580 -33.80 -8.89 -22.96
CA GLU A 580 -32.36 -9.15 -23.12
C GLU A 580 -31.63 -9.20 -21.78
N ASP A 581 -31.96 -8.30 -20.85
CA ASP A 581 -31.45 -8.34 -19.46
C ASP A 581 -31.79 -9.68 -18.79
N CYS A 582 -33.06 -10.11 -18.89
CA CYS A 582 -33.54 -11.36 -18.30
C CYS A 582 -32.83 -12.58 -18.89
N ASP A 583 -32.61 -12.62 -20.21
CA ASP A 583 -31.95 -13.75 -20.87
C ASP A 583 -30.44 -13.79 -20.61
N ILE A 584 -29.78 -12.62 -20.49
CA ILE A 584 -28.40 -12.51 -20.00
C ILE A 584 -28.28 -13.04 -18.57
N ILE A 585 -29.24 -12.75 -17.69
CA ILE A 585 -29.27 -13.27 -16.33
C ILE A 585 -29.51 -14.79 -16.33
N ARG A 586 -30.51 -15.29 -17.06
CA ARG A 586 -30.82 -16.74 -17.20
C ARG A 586 -29.64 -17.55 -17.75
N SER A 587 -28.80 -16.96 -18.59
CA SER A 587 -27.62 -17.62 -19.18
C SER A 587 -26.60 -18.12 -18.16
N LYS A 588 -26.61 -17.60 -16.92
CA LYS A 588 -25.64 -17.99 -15.90
C LYS A 588 -25.90 -19.42 -15.37
N PRO A 589 -24.85 -20.23 -15.15
CA PRO A 589 -24.99 -21.65 -14.79
C PRO A 589 -25.51 -21.89 -13.37
N THR A 590 -25.15 -21.06 -12.39
CA THR A 590 -25.57 -21.23 -10.98
C THR A 590 -26.60 -20.20 -10.53
N PRO A 591 -27.54 -20.54 -9.62
CA PRO A 591 -28.48 -19.57 -9.05
C PRO A 591 -27.80 -18.36 -8.41
N GLN A 592 -26.64 -18.55 -7.77
CA GLN A 592 -25.86 -17.49 -7.15
C GLN A 592 -25.25 -16.53 -8.18
N GLU A 593 -24.83 -17.01 -9.35
CA GLU A 593 -24.41 -16.14 -10.46
C GLU A 593 -25.59 -15.42 -11.11
N ARG A 594 -26.77 -16.04 -11.19
CA ARG A 594 -28.02 -15.37 -11.62
C ARG A 594 -28.38 -14.23 -10.66
N ALA A 595 -28.31 -14.47 -9.35
CA ALA A 595 -28.58 -13.45 -8.33
C ALA A 595 -27.54 -12.30 -8.38
N ARG A 596 -26.25 -12.61 -8.60
CA ARG A 596 -25.21 -11.58 -8.83
C ARG A 596 -25.51 -10.75 -10.07
N ALA A 597 -25.78 -11.39 -11.22
CA ALA A 597 -26.06 -10.72 -12.49
C ALA A 597 -27.32 -9.84 -12.42
N LEU A 598 -28.36 -10.29 -11.69
CA LEU A 598 -29.54 -9.46 -11.40
C LEU A 598 -29.16 -8.19 -10.62
N LEU A 599 -28.39 -8.33 -9.54
CA LEU A 599 -27.98 -7.19 -8.72
C LEU A 599 -27.03 -6.24 -9.47
N ASP A 600 -26.20 -6.74 -10.38
CA ASP A 600 -25.38 -5.91 -11.28
C ASP A 600 -26.22 -5.12 -12.27
N THR A 601 -27.17 -5.79 -12.94
CA THR A 601 -28.06 -5.15 -13.92
C THR A 601 -28.93 -4.08 -13.27
N VAL A 602 -29.47 -4.36 -12.08
CA VAL A 602 -30.24 -3.38 -11.30
C VAL A 602 -29.36 -2.22 -10.81
N ARG A 603 -28.08 -2.46 -10.48
CA ARG A 603 -27.13 -1.37 -10.16
C ARG A 603 -26.88 -0.46 -11.36
N VAL A 604 -26.60 -1.01 -12.54
CA VAL A 604 -26.35 -0.24 -13.78
C VAL A 604 -27.57 0.61 -14.17
N LYS A 605 -28.79 0.16 -13.86
CA LYS A 605 -30.04 0.91 -14.09
C LYS A 605 -30.41 1.92 -12.99
N GLY A 606 -29.53 2.13 -12.01
CA GLY A 606 -29.58 3.27 -11.09
C GLY A 606 -30.65 3.22 -10.00
N ALA A 607 -30.87 4.37 -9.35
CA ALA A 607 -31.66 4.49 -8.12
C ALA A 607 -33.11 3.99 -8.24
N ASN A 608 -33.79 4.27 -9.35
CA ASN A 608 -35.18 3.82 -9.58
C ASN A 608 -35.27 2.28 -9.62
N ALA A 609 -34.38 1.63 -10.37
CA ALA A 609 -34.31 0.17 -10.44
C ALA A 609 -34.04 -0.45 -9.06
N ARG A 610 -33.14 0.15 -8.26
CA ARG A 610 -32.86 -0.29 -6.87
C ARG A 610 -34.10 -0.17 -5.96
N GLN A 611 -34.89 0.90 -6.08
CA GLN A 611 -36.13 1.05 -5.31
C GLN A 611 -37.20 0.03 -5.70
N VAL A 612 -37.42 -0.20 -7.00
CA VAL A 612 -38.39 -1.20 -7.47
C VAL A 612 -37.96 -2.61 -7.07
N LEU A 613 -36.66 -2.94 -7.14
CA LEU A 613 -36.12 -4.20 -6.62
C LEU A 613 -36.40 -4.35 -5.11
N LYS A 614 -36.24 -3.30 -4.30
CA LYS A 614 -36.52 -3.38 -2.85
C LYS A 614 -38.00 -3.65 -2.56
N ALA A 615 -38.92 -3.10 -3.36
CA ALA A 615 -40.34 -3.42 -3.28
C ALA A 615 -40.63 -4.88 -3.67
N VAL A 616 -40.13 -5.33 -4.84
CA VAL A 616 -40.32 -6.71 -5.34
C VAL A 616 -39.71 -7.75 -4.38
N LEU A 617 -38.56 -7.47 -3.78
CA LEU A 617 -37.97 -8.35 -2.76
C LEU A 617 -38.86 -8.44 -1.50
N GLY A 618 -39.51 -7.35 -1.08
CA GLY A 618 -40.50 -7.39 0.00
C GLY A 618 -41.75 -8.23 -0.33
N GLU A 619 -42.12 -8.29 -1.61
CA GLU A 619 -43.29 -9.05 -2.09
C GLU A 619 -42.98 -10.55 -2.29
N VAL A 620 -41.75 -10.90 -2.69
CA VAL A 620 -41.35 -12.26 -3.09
C VAL A 620 -40.50 -12.97 -2.02
N TYR A 621 -39.61 -12.25 -1.33
CA TYR A 621 -38.66 -12.77 -0.34
C TYR A 621 -38.56 -11.83 0.89
N PRO A 622 -39.56 -11.81 1.79
CA PRO A 622 -39.52 -10.95 2.98
C PRO A 622 -38.26 -11.17 3.84
N ASP A 623 -37.81 -12.41 3.98
CA ASP A 623 -36.53 -12.79 4.64
C ASP A 623 -35.31 -12.06 4.02
N ALA A 624 -35.34 -11.77 2.71
CA ALA A 624 -34.29 -11.04 2.00
C ALA A 624 -34.48 -9.51 2.07
N LEU A 625 -35.68 -9.02 2.42
CA LEU A 625 -35.91 -7.61 2.76
C LEU A 625 -35.32 -7.26 4.13
N GLU A 626 -35.37 -8.16 5.12
CA GLU A 626 -34.68 -7.99 6.40
C GLU A 626 -33.15 -7.86 6.21
N VAL A 627 -32.58 -8.61 5.24
CA VAL A 627 -31.17 -8.45 4.85
C VAL A 627 -30.86 -7.05 4.28
N MET A 628 -31.86 -6.27 3.87
CA MET A 628 -31.74 -4.87 3.39
C MET A 628 -32.25 -3.80 4.38
N ALA A 629 -32.52 -4.15 5.64
CA ALA A 629 -32.83 -3.23 6.74
C ALA A 629 -31.58 -2.99 7.59
#